data_AF-A0A0C3BMR9-F1
#
_entry.id   AF-A0A0C3BMR9-F1
#
_cell.length_a   1.000
_cell.length_b   1.000
_cell.length_c   1.000
_cell.angle_alpha   90.00
_cell.angle_beta   90.00
_cell.angle_gamma   90.00
#
_symmetry.space_group_name_H-M   'P 1'
#
loop_
_entity.id
_entity.type
_entity.pdbx_description
1 polymer ?
#
loop_
_entity_poly.entity_id
_entity_poly.type
_entity_poly.pdbx_seq_one_letter_code
_entity_poly.pdbx_strand_id
1 'polypeptide(L)'
;VTDARRIIYPGKNHDGWWDLKQLMDQTEDAVDIFEHLHPDKVGVWLFDCSSAHEGLAADALNVNNMNVNPGGKQKHLRSTVIPLNNPAPKPGQRDTRGMVQDMVYPQDHPTPELRGQPKGMKSVLQERVSEADLAQAEEPDAPERDAWCCMHRVLSLQADFANEKPMLQHYLEGRGHVCMFLPKFHCELNAIEMLWGYAKYHKC
;
A
#
# COMPACT_ATOMS: atom_id res chain seq x y z
N VAL A 1 -0.87 25.87 13.12
CA VAL A 1 -0.23 26.22 11.83
C VAL A 1 -1.15 27.15 11.07
N THR A 2 -0.63 28.08 10.24
CA THR A 2 -1.46 29.04 9.47
C THR A 2 -1.20 29.01 7.95
N ASP A 3 -0.18 28.29 7.50
CA ASP A 3 0.12 28.04 6.07
C ASP A 3 0.64 26.61 5.92
N ALA A 4 0.08 25.84 4.98
CA ALA A 4 0.50 24.48 4.66
C ALA A 4 1.36 24.41 3.39
N ARG A 5 1.58 25.54 2.70
CA ARG A 5 2.40 25.57 1.49
C ARG A 5 3.85 25.21 1.83
N ARG A 6 4.41 24.28 1.07
CA ARG A 6 5.84 23.97 1.06
C ARG A 6 6.44 24.38 -0.28
N ILE A 7 7.66 24.89 -0.24
CA ILE A 7 8.47 25.21 -1.41
C ILE A 7 9.74 24.39 -1.29
N ILE A 8 10.06 23.62 -2.32
CA ILE A 8 11.29 22.82 -2.41
C ILE A 8 12.13 23.28 -3.59
N TYR A 9 13.44 23.19 -3.43
CA TYR A 9 14.41 23.48 -4.48
C TYR A 9 15.22 22.20 -4.73
N PRO A 10 14.78 21.25 -5.57
CA PRO A 10 15.48 19.98 -5.72
C PRO A 10 16.82 20.15 -6.47
N GLY A 11 17.88 19.45 -6.03
CA GLY A 11 19.16 19.44 -6.75
C GLY A 11 20.33 18.82 -5.97
N LYS A 12 21.44 18.55 -6.67
CA LYS A 12 22.64 17.86 -6.13
C LYS A 12 23.24 18.50 -4.87
N ASN A 13 22.97 19.79 -4.63
CA ASN A 13 23.37 20.56 -3.44
C ASN A 13 22.21 21.34 -2.82
N HIS A 14 20.97 20.90 -3.07
CA HIS A 14 19.77 21.55 -2.57
C HIS A 14 18.87 20.52 -1.88
N ASP A 15 17.56 20.78 -1.82
CA ASP A 15 16.61 19.92 -1.15
C ASP A 15 16.52 18.55 -1.83
N GLY A 16 16.04 17.57 -1.07
CA GLY A 16 15.66 16.27 -1.60
C GLY A 16 14.51 16.39 -2.61
N TRP A 17 14.31 15.33 -3.39
CA TRP A 17 13.09 15.20 -4.19
C TRP A 17 11.86 15.12 -3.27
N TRP A 18 10.71 15.53 -3.80
CA TRP A 18 9.43 15.38 -3.12
C TRP A 18 9.15 13.91 -2.81
N ASP A 19 8.79 13.61 -1.57
CA ASP A 19 8.52 12.25 -1.09
C ASP A 19 7.26 12.17 -0.23
N LEU A 20 6.88 10.94 0.12
CA LEU A 20 5.69 10.69 0.95
C LEU A 20 5.77 11.42 2.29
N LYS A 21 6.95 11.50 2.91
CA LYS A 21 7.08 12.14 4.22
C LYS A 21 6.74 13.63 4.13
N GLN A 22 7.33 14.35 3.18
CA GLN A 22 7.06 15.77 2.99
C GLN A 22 5.59 16.03 2.63
N LEU A 23 4.98 15.14 1.84
CA LEU A 23 3.56 15.19 1.53
C LEU A 23 2.68 15.01 2.77
N MET A 24 3.01 14.06 3.64
CA MET A 24 2.29 13.84 4.90
C MET A 24 2.41 15.07 5.81
N ASP A 25 3.63 15.57 6.02
CA ASP A 25 3.87 16.78 6.83
C ASP A 25 3.07 17.99 6.31
N GLN A 26 2.95 18.14 4.98
CA GLN A 26 2.12 19.19 4.37
C GLN A 26 0.62 18.93 4.56
N THR A 27 0.18 17.67 4.42
CA THR A 27 -1.24 17.31 4.51
C THR A 27 -1.75 17.49 5.94
N GLU A 28 -0.93 17.16 6.94
CA GLU A 28 -1.23 17.40 8.35
C GLU A 28 -1.51 18.88 8.63
N ASP A 29 -0.59 19.75 8.20
CA ASP A 29 -0.76 21.20 8.32
C ASP A 29 -2.03 21.69 7.61
N ALA A 30 -2.32 21.17 6.42
CA ALA A 30 -3.49 21.57 5.64
C ALA A 30 -4.80 21.15 6.31
N VAL A 31 -4.85 19.94 6.87
CA VAL A 31 -6.01 19.42 7.59
C VAL A 31 -6.25 20.22 8.88
N ASP A 32 -5.20 20.51 9.64
CA ASP A 32 -5.31 21.31 10.86
C ASP A 32 -5.89 22.71 10.59
N ILE A 33 -5.45 23.36 9.50
CA ILE A 33 -5.99 24.64 9.05
C ILE A 33 -7.46 24.50 8.65
N PHE A 34 -7.79 23.47 7.87
CA PHE A 34 -9.15 23.23 7.40
C PHE A 34 -10.13 23.03 8.56
N GLU A 35 -9.80 22.15 9.51
CA GLU A 35 -10.65 21.87 10.68
C GLU A 35 -10.82 23.12 11.56
N HIS A 36 -9.79 23.95 11.71
CA HIS A 36 -9.90 25.20 12.45
C HIS A 36 -10.86 26.19 11.78
N LEU A 37 -10.81 26.33 10.45
CA LEU A 37 -11.65 27.25 9.69
C LEU A 37 -13.08 26.71 9.48
N HIS A 38 -13.25 25.39 9.53
CA HIS A 38 -14.48 24.70 9.15
C HIS A 38 -14.82 23.54 10.11
N PRO A 39 -15.05 23.81 11.41
CA PRO A 39 -15.09 22.78 12.46
C PRO A 39 -16.16 21.69 12.27
N ASP A 40 -17.27 22.00 11.61
CA ASP A 40 -18.38 21.06 11.38
C ASP A 40 -18.45 20.56 9.92
N LYS A 41 -17.35 20.68 9.16
CA LYS A 41 -17.29 20.27 7.75
C LYS A 41 -16.40 19.06 7.57
N VAL A 42 -16.80 18.22 6.63
CA VAL A 42 -16.00 17.10 6.14
C VAL A 42 -15.24 17.58 4.91
N GLY A 43 -13.91 17.57 4.97
CA GLY A 43 -13.07 17.86 3.82
C GLY A 43 -13.12 16.71 2.81
N VAL A 44 -13.22 17.06 1.53
CA VAL A 44 -13.00 16.13 0.42
C VAL A 44 -11.65 16.48 -0.21
N TRP A 45 -10.69 15.58 -0.04
CA TRP A 45 -9.31 15.77 -0.45
C TRP A 45 -9.06 14.96 -1.72
N LEU A 46 -8.83 15.66 -2.83
CA LEU A 46 -8.52 15.04 -4.11
C LEU A 46 -7.01 15.09 -4.36
N PHE A 47 -6.43 13.95 -4.67
CA PHE A 47 -5.02 13.80 -5.02
C PHE A 47 -4.88 13.28 -6.44
N ASP A 48 -3.87 13.76 -7.15
CA ASP A 48 -3.44 13.14 -8.42
C ASP A 48 -2.77 11.77 -8.17
N CYS A 49 -2.61 10.95 -9.20
CA CYS A 49 -1.98 9.63 -9.13
C CYS A 49 -0.45 9.74 -9.25
N SER A 50 0.20 10.32 -8.22
CA SER A 50 1.67 10.40 -8.12
C SER A 50 2.24 9.31 -7.22
N SER A 51 3.52 8.95 -7.42
CA SER A 51 4.19 7.93 -6.61
C SER A 51 4.28 8.29 -5.11
N ALA A 52 4.34 9.58 -4.79
CA ALA A 52 4.31 10.04 -3.40
C ALA A 52 2.91 9.86 -2.79
N HIS A 53 1.84 10.04 -3.58
CA HIS A 53 0.46 9.93 -3.10
C HIS A 53 0.04 8.48 -2.88
N GLU A 54 0.55 7.55 -3.70
CA GLU A 54 0.35 6.10 -3.58
C GLU A 54 1.26 5.45 -2.52
N GLY A 55 1.97 6.26 -1.73
CA GLY A 55 2.89 5.79 -0.70
C GLY A 55 2.17 5.02 0.42
N LEU A 56 2.56 3.76 0.59
CA LEU A 56 2.04 2.88 1.64
C LEU A 56 2.84 3.03 2.95
N ALA A 57 2.25 2.59 4.07
CA ALA A 57 2.94 2.53 5.36
C ALA A 57 4.14 1.56 5.31
N ALA A 58 5.09 1.73 6.22
CA ALA A 58 6.32 0.93 6.24
C ALA A 58 6.06 -0.58 6.46
N ASP A 59 4.98 -0.91 7.17
CA ASP A 59 4.49 -2.25 7.50
C ASP A 59 3.29 -2.68 6.64
N ALA A 60 2.95 -1.93 5.59
CA ALA A 60 1.82 -2.19 4.71
C ALA A 60 1.92 -3.50 3.95
N LEU A 61 0.78 -4.13 3.66
CA LEU A 61 0.69 -5.33 2.85
C LEU A 61 1.01 -5.03 1.39
N ASN A 62 2.31 -5.01 1.07
CA ASN A 62 2.82 -4.79 -0.27
C ASN A 62 3.72 -5.94 -0.69
N VAL A 63 3.27 -6.72 -1.67
CA VAL A 63 4.01 -7.89 -2.18
C VAL A 63 5.38 -7.50 -2.74
N ASN A 64 5.54 -6.28 -3.26
CA ASN A 64 6.85 -5.80 -3.76
C ASN A 64 7.90 -5.67 -2.65
N ASN A 65 7.47 -5.63 -1.40
CA ASN A 65 8.33 -5.55 -0.23
C ASN A 65 8.59 -6.93 0.42
N MET A 66 8.22 -8.02 -0.25
CA MET A 66 8.38 -9.39 0.24
C MET A 66 9.42 -10.17 -0.58
N ASN A 67 10.13 -11.08 0.10
CA ASN A 67 10.94 -12.11 -0.55
C ASN A 67 10.12 -13.39 -0.76
N VAL A 68 10.58 -14.28 -1.62
CA VAL A 68 10.00 -15.64 -1.73
C VAL A 68 10.20 -16.43 -0.44
N ASN A 69 11.42 -16.36 0.11
CA ASN A 69 11.82 -17.05 1.33
C ASN A 69 11.84 -16.08 2.53
N PRO A 70 11.78 -16.59 3.76
CA PRO A 70 11.86 -15.77 4.96
C PRO A 70 13.14 -14.93 5.08
N GLY A 71 13.03 -13.82 5.83
CA GLY A 71 14.18 -12.97 6.17
C GLY A 71 14.78 -12.21 4.99
N GLY A 72 16.06 -11.88 5.07
CA GLY A 72 16.77 -11.06 4.08
C GLY A 72 16.33 -9.59 4.11
N LYS A 73 16.60 -8.87 3.00
CA LYS A 73 16.21 -7.45 2.85
C LYS A 73 14.75 -7.30 2.41
N GLN A 74 13.80 -7.77 3.22
CA GLN A 74 12.37 -7.52 3.04
C GLN A 74 11.79 -6.74 4.21
N LYS A 75 10.59 -6.17 4.07
CA LYS A 75 9.93 -5.41 5.14
C LYS A 75 9.20 -6.35 6.12
N HIS A 76 9.09 -5.91 7.37
CA HIS A 76 8.21 -6.52 8.36
C HIS A 76 6.80 -5.99 8.17
N LEU A 77 5.96 -6.78 7.50
CA LEU A 77 4.57 -6.38 7.28
C LEU A 77 3.73 -6.65 8.53
N ARG A 78 2.65 -5.91 8.72
CA ARG A 78 1.69 -6.13 9.80
C ARG A 78 0.82 -7.36 9.56
N SER A 79 0.30 -7.95 10.63
CA SER A 79 -0.67 -9.03 10.54
C SER A 79 -1.98 -8.54 9.90
N THR A 80 -2.71 -9.46 9.29
CA THR A 80 -3.97 -9.18 8.59
C THR A 80 -4.98 -10.29 8.83
N VAL A 81 -6.19 -10.17 8.29
CA VAL A 81 -7.19 -11.23 8.27
C VAL A 81 -7.28 -11.77 6.85
N ILE A 82 -7.21 -13.09 6.70
CA ILE A 82 -7.29 -13.75 5.39
C ILE A 82 -8.67 -13.44 4.77
N PRO A 83 -8.74 -12.81 3.58
CA PRO A 83 -10.02 -12.43 2.99
C PRO A 83 -10.95 -13.62 2.75
N LEU A 84 -12.25 -13.44 3.00
CA LEU A 84 -13.26 -14.47 2.76
C LEU A 84 -13.46 -14.80 1.27
N ASN A 85 -13.10 -13.86 0.39
CA ASN A 85 -13.14 -14.04 -1.06
C ASN A 85 -11.87 -14.70 -1.63
N ASN A 86 -10.91 -15.10 -0.79
CA ASN A 86 -9.84 -15.97 -1.23
C ASN A 86 -10.40 -17.33 -1.68
N PRO A 87 -9.67 -18.07 -2.55
CA PRO A 87 -10.04 -19.42 -2.96
C PRO A 87 -10.37 -20.31 -1.76
N ALA A 88 -11.42 -21.12 -1.90
CA ALA A 88 -11.81 -22.07 -0.86
C ALA A 88 -10.73 -23.15 -0.70
N PRO A 89 -10.53 -23.70 0.53
CA PRO A 89 -9.61 -24.80 0.73
C PRO A 89 -10.07 -26.03 -0.05
N LYS A 90 -9.12 -26.93 -0.34
CA LYS A 90 -9.46 -28.25 -0.88
C LYS A 90 -10.34 -29.05 0.08
N PRO A 91 -11.16 -29.99 -0.44
CA PRO A 91 -11.90 -30.92 0.41
C PRO A 91 -10.96 -31.62 1.41
N GLY A 92 -11.32 -31.58 2.69
CA GLY A 92 -10.53 -32.17 3.78
C GLY A 92 -9.39 -31.30 4.32
N GLN A 93 -9.14 -30.12 3.76
CA GLN A 93 -8.23 -29.13 4.35
C GLN A 93 -8.98 -28.12 5.22
N ARG A 94 -8.27 -27.56 6.20
CA ARG A 94 -8.80 -26.52 7.08
C ARG A 94 -9.03 -25.24 6.27
N ASP A 95 -10.19 -24.63 6.48
CA ASP A 95 -10.45 -23.28 5.99
C ASP A 95 -9.76 -22.25 6.88
N THR A 96 -8.85 -21.47 6.29
CA THR A 96 -8.11 -20.40 6.98
C THR A 96 -8.69 -19.02 6.68
N ARG A 97 -9.70 -18.91 5.82
CA ARG A 97 -10.35 -17.63 5.53
C ARG A 97 -11.02 -17.07 6.78
N GLY A 98 -10.89 -15.77 6.98
CA GLY A 98 -11.34 -15.08 8.19
C GLY A 98 -10.44 -15.28 9.41
N MET A 99 -9.37 -16.09 9.33
CA MET A 99 -8.37 -16.21 10.39
C MET A 99 -7.33 -15.10 10.28
N VAL A 100 -6.68 -14.78 11.40
CA VAL A 100 -5.52 -13.89 11.43
C VAL A 100 -4.34 -14.57 10.73
N GLN A 101 -3.68 -13.81 9.87
CA GLN A 101 -2.43 -14.15 9.19
C GLN A 101 -1.31 -13.28 9.77
N ASP A 102 -0.39 -13.91 10.50
CA ASP A 102 0.84 -13.25 10.91
C ASP A 102 1.85 -13.24 9.76
N MET A 103 2.46 -12.08 9.54
CA MET A 103 3.45 -11.87 8.47
C MET A 103 4.89 -11.96 8.98
N VAL A 104 5.07 -12.16 10.29
CA VAL A 104 6.37 -12.32 10.96
C VAL A 104 6.28 -13.56 11.83
N TYR A 105 7.33 -14.39 11.84
CA TYR A 105 7.39 -15.55 12.73
C TYR A 105 7.50 -15.12 14.20
N PRO A 106 6.87 -15.86 15.12
CA PRO A 106 6.91 -15.52 16.53
C PRO A 106 8.31 -15.73 17.12
N GLN A 107 8.59 -15.08 18.25
CA GLN A 107 9.90 -15.15 18.90
C GLN A 107 10.23 -16.51 19.51
N ASP A 108 9.21 -17.34 19.75
CA ASP A 108 9.32 -18.70 20.27
C ASP A 108 9.26 -19.78 19.17
N HIS A 109 9.43 -19.39 17.89
CA HIS A 109 9.37 -20.31 16.77
C HIS A 109 10.36 -21.50 16.94
N PRO A 110 9.94 -22.76 16.66
CA PRO A 110 10.76 -23.96 16.88
C PRO A 110 12.12 -23.90 16.17
N THR A 111 12.14 -23.41 14.94
CA THR A 111 13.35 -23.14 14.15
C THR A 111 13.95 -21.80 14.59
N PRO A 112 15.13 -21.78 15.26
CA PRO A 112 15.74 -20.56 15.79
C PRO A 112 16.01 -19.48 14.74
N GLU A 113 16.37 -19.87 13.53
CA GLU A 113 16.73 -18.97 12.43
C GLU A 113 15.52 -18.17 11.91
N LEU A 114 14.31 -18.67 12.15
CA LEU A 114 13.07 -18.02 11.72
C LEU A 114 12.50 -17.05 12.76
N ARG A 115 12.93 -17.11 14.03
CA ARG A 115 12.36 -16.29 15.11
C ARG A 115 12.43 -14.79 14.77
N GLY A 116 11.27 -14.13 14.77
CA GLY A 116 11.17 -12.69 14.44
C GLY A 116 11.47 -12.32 12.98
N GLN A 117 11.72 -13.31 12.11
CA GLN A 117 11.94 -13.06 10.69
C GLN A 117 10.61 -12.78 9.98
N PRO A 118 10.58 -11.86 9.00
CA PRO A 118 9.44 -11.71 8.11
C PRO A 118 9.26 -12.98 7.29
N LYS A 119 8.00 -13.41 7.15
CA LYS A 119 7.64 -14.56 6.31
C LYS A 119 7.78 -14.20 4.84
N GLY A 120 8.29 -15.13 4.06
CA GLY A 120 8.31 -15.00 2.59
C GLY A 120 6.95 -15.35 1.97
N MET A 121 6.77 -14.97 0.71
CA MET A 121 5.56 -15.25 -0.07
C MET A 121 5.18 -16.73 -0.06
N LYS A 122 6.17 -17.63 -0.13
CA LYS A 122 5.93 -19.07 -0.13
C LYS A 122 5.22 -19.53 1.14
N SER A 123 5.72 -19.11 2.31
CA SER A 123 5.14 -19.49 3.61
C SER A 123 3.76 -18.88 3.80
N VAL A 124 3.59 -17.61 3.44
CA VAL A 124 2.28 -16.93 3.52
C VAL A 124 1.26 -17.63 2.62
N LEU A 125 1.64 -18.02 1.40
CA LEU A 125 0.73 -18.74 0.50
C LEU A 125 0.43 -20.15 1.02
N GLN A 126 1.40 -20.91 1.51
CA GLN A 126 1.16 -22.23 2.11
C GLN A 126 0.21 -22.19 3.32
N GLU A 127 0.18 -21.07 4.05
CA GLU A 127 -0.74 -20.85 5.17
C GLU A 127 -2.15 -20.42 4.71
N ARG A 128 -2.25 -19.73 3.57
CA ARG A 128 -3.51 -19.18 3.02
C ARG A 128 -4.23 -20.09 2.04
N VAL A 129 -3.49 -20.81 1.20
CA VAL A 129 -3.98 -21.58 0.05
C VAL A 129 -3.30 -22.96 -0.02
N SER A 130 -3.91 -23.92 -0.72
CA SER A 130 -3.31 -25.23 -0.89
C SER A 130 -2.20 -25.18 -1.96
N GLU A 131 -1.18 -26.05 -1.87
CA GLU A 131 -0.05 -26.07 -2.81
C GLU A 131 -0.44 -26.22 -4.30
N ALA A 132 -1.66 -26.66 -4.64
CA ALA A 132 -2.10 -26.73 -6.03
C ALA A 132 -2.78 -25.46 -6.55
N ASP A 133 -3.22 -24.55 -5.68
CA ASP A 133 -3.73 -23.24 -6.13
C ASP A 133 -2.56 -22.37 -6.63
N LEU A 134 -1.36 -22.60 -6.08
CA LEU A 134 -0.09 -22.11 -6.62
C LEU A 134 0.21 -22.67 -8.02
N ALA A 135 -0.17 -23.93 -8.27
CA ALA A 135 0.01 -24.59 -9.56
C ALA A 135 -1.07 -24.20 -10.60
N GLN A 136 -2.28 -23.82 -10.19
CA GLN A 136 -3.32 -23.33 -11.12
C GLN A 136 -3.09 -21.88 -11.59
N ALA A 137 -2.15 -21.16 -10.99
CA ALA A 137 -1.61 -19.93 -11.60
C ALA A 137 -0.76 -20.24 -12.85
N GLU A 138 -0.41 -21.51 -13.09
CA GLU A 138 0.21 -22.00 -14.32
C GLU A 138 -0.88 -22.24 -15.37
N GLU A 139 -1.11 -21.25 -16.23
CA GLU A 139 -1.81 -21.44 -17.50
C GLU A 139 -1.15 -22.58 -18.31
N PRO A 140 -1.92 -23.50 -18.92
CA PRO A 140 -1.40 -24.70 -19.58
C PRO A 140 -0.49 -24.44 -20.80
N ASP A 141 -0.42 -23.19 -21.28
CA ASP A 141 0.38 -22.78 -22.44
C ASP A 141 1.44 -21.72 -22.12
N ALA A 142 1.75 -21.52 -20.83
CA ALA A 142 2.77 -20.56 -20.45
C ALA A 142 4.20 -21.12 -20.62
N PRO A 143 5.12 -20.37 -21.24
CA PRO A 143 6.54 -20.74 -21.22
C PRO A 143 7.01 -20.88 -19.77
N GLU A 144 8.04 -21.72 -19.49
CA GLU A 144 8.63 -21.89 -18.15
C GLU A 144 8.76 -20.54 -17.44
N ARG A 145 7.78 -20.22 -16.58
CA ARG A 145 7.70 -18.94 -15.87
C ARG A 145 8.36 -19.13 -14.51
N ASP A 146 9.17 -18.15 -14.13
CA ASP A 146 9.77 -18.09 -12.81
C ASP A 146 8.68 -18.20 -11.73
N ALA A 147 8.83 -19.17 -10.81
CA ALA A 147 7.91 -19.39 -9.69
C ALA A 147 7.68 -18.11 -8.86
N TRP A 148 8.66 -17.18 -8.86
CA TRP A 148 8.51 -15.84 -8.28
C TRP A 148 7.32 -15.05 -8.87
N CYS A 149 7.17 -15.04 -10.20
CA CYS A 149 6.14 -14.29 -10.91
C CYS A 149 4.73 -14.78 -10.53
N CYS A 150 4.56 -16.09 -10.35
CA CYS A 150 3.29 -16.69 -9.97
C CYS A 150 2.89 -16.36 -8.53
N MET A 151 3.82 -16.50 -7.56
CA MET A 151 3.53 -16.18 -6.15
C MET A 151 3.23 -14.69 -5.94
N HIS A 152 4.01 -13.81 -6.58
CA HIS A 152 3.79 -12.37 -6.51
C HIS A 152 2.41 -11.99 -7.06
N ARG A 153 2.05 -12.53 -8.22
CA ARG A 153 0.75 -12.28 -8.86
C ARG A 153 -0.40 -12.80 -8.00
N VAL A 154 -0.30 -14.02 -7.45
CA VAL A 154 -1.39 -14.58 -6.63
C VAL A 154 -1.61 -13.73 -5.39
N LEU A 155 -0.55 -13.37 -4.64
CA LEU A 155 -0.70 -12.53 -3.46
C LEU A 155 -1.19 -11.12 -3.80
N SER A 156 -0.68 -10.51 -4.87
CA SER A 156 -1.06 -9.13 -5.22
C SER A 156 -2.51 -8.99 -5.65
N LEU A 157 -3.16 -10.08 -6.07
CA LEU A 157 -4.59 -10.14 -6.38
C LEU A 157 -5.48 -10.46 -5.17
N GLN A 158 -4.92 -10.88 -4.03
CA GLN A 158 -5.71 -11.11 -2.82
C GLN A 158 -6.17 -9.77 -2.23
N ALA A 159 -7.41 -9.73 -1.75
CA ALA A 159 -8.08 -8.46 -1.46
C ALA A 159 -7.41 -7.63 -0.37
N ASP A 160 -6.71 -8.25 0.59
CA ASP A 160 -5.98 -7.56 1.64
C ASP A 160 -4.70 -6.87 1.12
N PHE A 161 -4.04 -7.45 0.12
CA PHE A 161 -2.91 -6.80 -0.58
C PHE A 161 -3.39 -5.79 -1.64
N ALA A 162 -4.40 -6.15 -2.43
CA ALA A 162 -4.88 -5.35 -3.55
C ALA A 162 -5.55 -4.04 -3.10
N ASN A 163 -6.22 -4.06 -1.93
CA ASN A 163 -6.93 -2.91 -1.38
C ASN A 163 -6.16 -2.24 -0.22
N GLU A 164 -4.86 -2.51 -0.09
CA GLU A 164 -4.01 -1.85 0.89
C GLU A 164 -4.04 -0.34 0.63
N LYS A 165 -4.50 0.42 1.63
CA LYS A 165 -4.73 1.86 1.48
C LYS A 165 -3.42 2.65 1.60
N PRO A 166 -3.21 3.69 0.78
CA PRO A 166 -2.12 4.64 0.98
C PRO A 166 -2.17 5.33 2.34
N MET A 167 -1.02 5.77 2.83
CA MET A 167 -0.90 6.48 4.11
C MET A 167 -1.79 7.72 4.18
N LEU A 168 -1.87 8.48 3.08
CA LEU A 168 -2.75 9.64 2.98
C LEU A 168 -4.21 9.27 3.26
N GLN A 169 -4.67 8.18 2.67
CA GLN A 169 -6.06 7.75 2.84
C GLN A 169 -6.33 7.32 4.28
N HIS A 170 -5.42 6.55 4.89
CA HIS A 170 -5.50 6.19 6.30
C HIS A 170 -5.58 7.43 7.21
N TYR A 171 -4.71 8.41 6.97
CA TYR A 171 -4.66 9.63 7.77
C TYR A 171 -5.96 10.44 7.64
N LEU A 172 -6.40 10.72 6.42
CA LEU A 172 -7.58 11.55 6.17
C LEU A 172 -8.87 10.91 6.65
N GLU A 173 -9.08 9.63 6.36
CA GLU A 173 -10.25 8.90 6.86
C GLU A 173 -10.22 8.79 8.39
N GLY A 174 -9.04 8.63 9.00
CA GLY A 174 -8.86 8.63 10.45
C GLY A 174 -9.19 9.97 11.12
N ARG A 175 -9.04 11.08 10.39
CA ARG A 175 -9.47 12.43 10.80
C ARG A 175 -10.96 12.69 10.48
N GLY A 176 -11.69 11.72 9.93
CA GLY A 176 -13.10 11.87 9.57
C GLY A 176 -13.33 12.60 8.24
N HIS A 177 -12.32 12.65 7.37
CA HIS A 177 -12.39 13.25 6.05
C HIS A 177 -12.46 12.22 4.92
N VAL A 178 -12.73 12.68 3.70
CA VAL A 178 -12.79 11.82 2.50
C VAL A 178 -11.54 12.02 1.66
N CYS A 179 -10.87 10.93 1.31
CA CYS A 179 -9.73 10.92 0.40
C CYS A 179 -10.14 10.30 -0.94
N MET A 180 -9.84 10.97 -2.05
CA MET A 180 -10.08 10.47 -3.40
C MET A 180 -8.81 10.62 -4.24
N PHE A 181 -8.54 9.61 -5.07
CA PHE A 181 -7.46 9.64 -6.05
C PHE A 181 -8.05 9.75 -7.45
N LEU A 182 -7.46 10.62 -8.26
CA LEU A 182 -7.81 10.70 -9.67
C LEU A 182 -7.34 9.44 -10.41
N PRO A 183 -8.05 8.97 -11.45
CA PRO A 183 -7.61 7.82 -12.21
C PRO A 183 -6.22 8.05 -12.82
N LYS A 184 -5.44 7.00 -12.99
CA LYS A 184 -4.17 7.11 -13.72
C LYS A 184 -4.45 7.30 -15.22
N PHE A 185 -3.71 8.20 -15.88
CA PHE A 185 -3.77 8.44 -17.33
C PHE A 185 -5.10 8.99 -17.88
N HIS A 186 -5.86 9.75 -17.08
CA HIS A 186 -7.01 10.52 -17.59
C HIS A 186 -6.55 11.82 -18.26
N CYS A 187 -7.40 12.39 -19.12
CA CYS A 187 -7.18 13.75 -19.60
C CYS A 187 -7.21 14.72 -18.41
N GLU A 188 -6.26 15.65 -18.38
CA GLU A 188 -6.02 16.71 -17.38
C GLU A 188 -7.15 17.77 -17.32
N LEU A 189 -8.42 17.35 -17.39
CA LEU A 189 -9.61 18.20 -17.33
C LEU A 189 -10.17 18.31 -15.91
N ASN A 190 -9.42 17.86 -14.91
CA ASN A 190 -9.84 17.90 -13.52
C ASN A 190 -9.57 19.29 -12.91
N ALA A 191 -10.22 19.59 -11.78
CA ALA A 191 -10.12 20.89 -11.14
C ALA A 191 -8.70 21.22 -10.64
N ILE A 192 -7.88 20.23 -10.30
CA ILE A 192 -6.49 20.42 -9.87
C ILE A 192 -5.68 21.02 -11.01
N GLU A 193 -5.82 20.51 -12.23
CA GLU A 193 -5.08 21.01 -13.39
C GLU A 193 -5.49 22.43 -13.79
N MET A 194 -6.78 22.77 -13.65
CA MET A 194 -7.24 24.16 -13.83
C MET A 194 -6.62 25.10 -12.79
N LEU A 195 -6.57 24.70 -11.52
CA LEU A 195 -5.93 25.46 -10.44
C LEU A 195 -4.42 25.61 -10.68
N TRP A 196 -3.75 24.54 -11.13
CA TRP A 196 -2.33 24.56 -11.50
C TRP A 196 -2.06 25.48 -12.68
N GLY A 197 -2.87 25.42 -13.74
CA GLY A 197 -2.78 26.32 -14.89
C GLY A 197 -2.96 27.78 -14.50
N TYR A 198 -3.97 28.08 -13.66
CA TYR A 198 -4.18 29.41 -13.12
C TYR A 198 -2.98 29.89 -12.29
N ALA A 199 -2.44 29.03 -11.41
CA ALA A 199 -1.29 29.36 -10.58
C ALA A 199 -0.04 29.63 -11.41
N LYS A 200 0.23 28.82 -12.45
CA LYS A 200 1.34 29.04 -13.40
C LYS A 200 1.18 30.38 -14.12
N TYR A 201 -0.01 30.70 -14.62
CA TYR A 201 -0.25 31.95 -15.34
C TYR A 201 -0.04 33.20 -14.46
N HIS A 202 -0.34 33.14 -13.16
CA HIS A 202 -0.24 34.29 -12.26
C HIS A 202 1.08 34.39 -11.48
N LYS A 203 1.92 33.35 -11.50
CA LYS A 203 3.17 33.29 -10.74
C LYS A 203 4.43 33.06 -11.57
N CYS A 204 4.29 32.91 -12.89
CA CYS A 204 5.40 32.97 -13.85
C CYS A 204 5.45 34.33 -14.54
#